data_AF-A0A8C6RQD0-F1
#
_entry.id   AF-A0A8C6RQD0-F1
#
_cell.length_a   1.000
_cell.length_b   1.000
_cell.length_c   1.000
_cell.angle_alpha   90.00
_cell.angle_beta   90.00
_cell.angle_gamma   90.00
#
_symmetry.space_group_name_H-M   'P 1'
#
loop_
_entity.id
_entity.type
_entity.pdbx_description
1 polymer ?
#
loop_
_entity_poly.entity_id
_entity_poly.type
_entity_poly.pdbx_seq_one_letter_code
_entity_poly.pdbx_strand_id
1 'polypeptide(L)'
;MRDPLTNCSYNKVYKSLKEFAQNGENFCKQITSVLQQRANLEISYAKGLQKLAGKLSKALQGSKKNCLSSAWAWASEGMKSAADLHQKLGKAIELEAIKPTNQVLSVQEKKRKSLNNEVEKTANLVINNWNQQIKAKKKLMVSTKKHEALFHLVESSKQSVTEKEKQKLLNKLKKSTEKLEKEDENYYQKNMAGYSTRLKWETTLENCYKSILELEKERIQLLCNNLNQYSQHISLFGQTLTTCHTQIHCAISKVDVEKDIQALVEESAISSTENKSELLLTDYFEEDPKNVMDKERRKSLLKPKLSRLQRDIEKASKDKEGLEQMLNAFSSNSSFSDAKSQKDAEALMDETNLKLDLLQANSYKLSSVLAELEQRPKPSHPCGTCIFKWKEKEHTHTYVKISRPFLMKRLETAVSRAPDGGQSNPVSSSSASGVVQLGNNLCKALYPFQARQDDELNLEKGDIVTIHEKKEEGWWFGSLNGKKGHFPAAYVEELPLKAGITAAQA
;
A
#
# COMPACT_ATOMS: atom_id res chain seq x y z
N MET A 1 -26.98 64.58 3.72
CA MET A 1 -25.88 65.42 3.18
C MET A 1 -24.97 64.51 2.37
N ARG A 2 -24.28 65.02 1.33
CA ARG A 2 -23.32 64.24 0.54
C ARG A 2 -22.20 63.72 1.46
N ASP A 3 -21.92 62.42 1.40
CA ASP A 3 -20.78 61.81 2.10
C ASP A 3 -19.48 62.20 1.37
N PRO A 4 -18.53 62.87 2.04
CA PRO A 4 -17.27 63.32 1.43
C PRO A 4 -16.31 62.16 1.10
N LEU A 5 -16.60 60.93 1.52
CA LEU A 5 -15.74 59.76 1.34
C LEU A 5 -16.18 58.84 0.20
N THR A 6 -17.41 58.96 -0.31
CA THR A 6 -18.00 58.00 -1.26
C THR A 6 -17.23 57.93 -2.60
N ASN A 7 -16.79 59.07 -3.11
CA ASN A 7 -16.06 59.16 -4.39
C ASN A 7 -14.55 59.19 -4.24
N CYS A 8 -14.01 59.01 -3.03
CA CYS A 8 -12.58 59.01 -2.80
C CYS A 8 -11.93 57.73 -3.35
N SER A 9 -10.93 57.88 -4.21
CA SER A 9 -10.15 56.77 -4.80
C SER A 9 -9.51 55.89 -3.73
N TYR A 10 -8.85 56.49 -2.73
CA TYR A 10 -8.23 55.76 -1.61
C TYR A 10 -9.23 54.85 -0.88
N ASN A 11 -10.44 55.34 -0.62
CA ASN A 11 -11.49 54.55 0.05
C ASN A 11 -11.97 53.38 -0.82
N LYS A 12 -12.07 53.57 -2.14
CA LYS A 12 -12.44 52.49 -3.08
C LYS A 12 -11.38 51.40 -3.14
N VAL A 13 -10.11 51.78 -3.22
CA VAL A 13 -8.97 50.85 -3.23
C VAL A 13 -8.92 50.04 -1.94
N TYR A 14 -9.05 50.72 -0.79
CA TYR A 14 -9.10 50.05 0.52
C TYR A 14 -10.26 49.05 0.63
N LYS A 15 -11.47 49.42 0.21
CA LYS A 15 -12.63 48.51 0.23
C LYS A 15 -12.40 47.27 -0.64
N SER A 16 -11.84 47.47 -1.83
CA SER A 16 -11.53 46.37 -2.76
C SER A 16 -10.51 45.40 -2.16
N LEU A 17 -9.44 45.93 -1.55
CA LEU A 17 -8.42 45.11 -0.89
C LEU A 17 -8.99 44.35 0.34
N LYS A 18 -9.86 44.99 1.11
CA LYS A 18 -10.54 44.35 2.25
C LYS A 18 -11.41 43.17 1.80
N GLU A 19 -12.16 43.34 0.71
CA GLU A 19 -12.95 42.27 0.11
C GLU A 19 -12.07 41.12 -0.37
N PHE A 20 -10.96 41.43 -1.07
CA PHE A 20 -9.97 40.45 -1.48
C PHE A 20 -9.41 39.65 -0.30
N ALA A 21 -8.99 40.33 0.77
CA ALA A 21 -8.46 39.68 1.98
C ALA A 21 -9.52 38.80 2.70
N GLN A 22 -10.80 39.19 2.65
CA GLN A 22 -11.89 38.38 3.20
C GLN A 22 -12.12 37.11 2.37
N ASN A 23 -12.05 37.22 1.04
CA ASN A 23 -12.14 36.09 0.13
C ASN A 23 -10.96 35.12 0.34
N GLY A 24 -9.74 35.65 0.53
CA GLY A 24 -8.55 34.87 0.87
C GLY A 24 -8.70 34.11 2.20
N GLU A 25 -9.30 34.72 3.22
CA GLU A 25 -9.61 34.05 4.49
C GLU A 25 -10.59 32.89 4.30
N ASN A 26 -11.68 33.14 3.56
CA ASN A 26 -12.71 32.13 3.28
C ASN A 26 -12.12 30.94 2.52
N PHE A 27 -11.27 31.22 1.52
CA PHE A 27 -10.56 30.19 0.78
C PHE A 27 -9.67 29.34 1.70
N CYS A 28 -8.89 29.96 2.59
CA CYS A 28 -8.08 29.21 3.56
C CYS A 28 -8.94 28.29 4.44
N LYS A 29 -10.08 28.78 4.95
CA LYS A 29 -11.00 27.96 5.76
C LYS A 29 -11.52 26.74 4.97
N GLN A 30 -11.86 26.92 3.70
CA GLN A 30 -12.27 25.81 2.83
C GLN A 30 -11.14 24.79 2.64
N ILE A 31 -9.93 25.26 2.31
CA ILE A 31 -8.75 24.39 2.17
C ILE A 31 -8.47 23.62 3.47
N THR A 32 -8.52 24.29 4.62
CA THR A 32 -8.34 23.64 5.92
C THR A 32 -9.39 22.57 6.17
N SER A 33 -10.66 22.81 5.80
CA SER A 33 -11.71 21.79 5.89
C SER A 33 -11.44 20.58 5.00
N VAL A 34 -11.00 20.80 3.76
CA VAL A 34 -10.62 19.73 2.83
C VAL A 34 -9.45 18.92 3.38
N LEU A 35 -8.41 19.59 3.87
CA LEU A 35 -7.24 18.95 4.47
C LEU A 35 -7.61 18.15 5.73
N GLN A 36 -8.55 18.64 6.55
CA GLN A 36 -9.01 17.91 7.72
C GLN A 36 -9.75 16.62 7.33
N GLN A 37 -10.63 16.70 6.34
CA GLN A 37 -11.30 15.50 5.81
C GLN A 37 -10.29 14.52 5.23
N ARG A 38 -9.30 15.02 4.49
CA ARG A 38 -8.21 14.20 3.96
C ARG A 38 -7.44 13.50 5.07
N ALA A 39 -6.97 14.22 6.08
CA ALA A 39 -6.25 13.64 7.22
C ALA A 39 -7.07 12.56 7.94
N ASN A 40 -8.36 12.80 8.16
CA ASN A 40 -9.27 11.84 8.78
C ASN A 40 -9.38 10.55 7.95
N LEU A 41 -9.45 10.65 6.62
CA LEU A 41 -9.48 9.50 5.72
C LEU A 41 -8.20 8.68 5.82
N GLU A 42 -7.03 9.33 5.81
CA GLU A 42 -5.73 8.67 5.95
C GLU A 42 -5.63 7.89 7.27
N ILE A 43 -6.03 8.51 8.38
CA ILE A 43 -6.00 7.89 9.71
C ILE A 43 -6.99 6.73 9.79
N SER A 44 -8.16 6.85 9.17
CA SER A 44 -9.16 5.78 9.13
C SER A 44 -8.67 4.57 8.34
N TYR A 45 -8.11 4.81 7.15
CA TYR A 45 -7.56 3.77 6.29
C TYR A 45 -6.38 3.05 6.96
N ALA A 46 -5.48 3.81 7.61
CA ALA A 46 -4.39 3.25 8.42
C ALA A 46 -4.87 2.24 9.46
N LYS A 47 -5.92 2.60 10.23
CA LYS A 47 -6.51 1.70 11.24
C LYS A 47 -7.08 0.42 10.61
N GLY A 48 -7.70 0.56 9.44
CA GLY A 48 -8.21 -0.57 8.65
C GLY A 48 -7.11 -1.53 8.24
N LEU A 49 -6.05 -1.02 7.63
CA LEU A 49 -4.87 -1.80 7.22
C LEU A 49 -4.19 -2.47 8.42
N GLN A 50 -3.97 -1.75 9.52
CA GLN A 50 -3.37 -2.32 10.73
C GLN A 50 -4.17 -3.52 11.26
N LYS A 51 -5.51 -3.43 11.23
CA LYS A 51 -6.40 -4.52 11.65
C LYS A 51 -6.30 -5.73 10.71
N LEU A 52 -6.24 -5.52 9.39
CA LEU A 52 -6.08 -6.60 8.41
C LEU A 52 -4.71 -7.28 8.53
N ALA A 53 -3.64 -6.49 8.64
CA ALA A 53 -2.29 -6.98 8.89
C ALA A 53 -2.25 -7.85 10.16
N GLY A 54 -2.85 -7.36 11.26
CA GLY A 54 -2.93 -8.12 12.51
C GLY A 54 -3.68 -9.46 12.37
N LYS A 55 -4.76 -9.51 11.57
CA LYS A 55 -5.47 -10.76 11.28
C LYS A 55 -4.62 -11.74 10.49
N LEU A 56 -3.94 -11.29 9.44
CA LEU A 56 -3.07 -12.13 8.61
C LEU A 56 -1.88 -12.65 9.43
N SER A 57 -1.21 -11.77 10.19
CA SER A 57 -0.13 -12.17 11.11
C SER A 57 -0.57 -13.27 12.09
N LYS A 58 -1.78 -13.18 12.66
CA LYS A 58 -2.33 -14.21 13.55
C LYS A 58 -2.62 -15.52 12.83
N ALA A 59 -3.19 -15.47 11.62
CA ALA A 59 -3.41 -16.67 10.81
C ALA A 59 -2.09 -17.40 10.51
N LEU A 60 -1.02 -16.65 10.24
CA LEU A 60 0.31 -17.21 9.98
C LEU A 60 0.96 -17.84 11.22
N GLN A 61 0.66 -17.35 12.44
CA GLN A 61 1.14 -17.96 13.68
C GLN A 61 0.60 -19.37 13.91
N GLY A 62 -0.60 -19.67 13.40
CA GLY A 62 -1.19 -21.01 13.45
C GLY A 62 -0.70 -21.96 12.35
N SER A 63 0.09 -21.45 11.39
CA SER A 63 0.64 -22.23 10.29
C SER A 63 2.10 -22.59 10.55
N LYS A 64 2.54 -23.73 10.03
CA LYS A 64 3.95 -24.12 10.07
C LYS A 64 4.78 -23.16 9.22
N LYS A 65 5.93 -22.73 9.76
CA LYS A 65 6.86 -21.85 9.04
C LYS A 65 7.45 -22.58 7.84
N ASN A 66 7.27 -21.99 6.67
CA ASN A 66 7.73 -22.48 5.38
C ASN A 66 7.91 -21.28 4.43
N CYS A 67 8.39 -21.49 3.20
CA CYS A 67 8.66 -20.37 2.31
C CYS A 67 7.37 -19.62 1.92
N LEU A 68 6.25 -20.33 1.75
CA LEU A 68 4.96 -19.73 1.42
C LEU A 68 4.42 -18.83 2.55
N SER A 69 4.41 -19.32 3.79
CA SER A 69 4.01 -18.53 4.96
C SER A 69 4.95 -17.35 5.21
N SER A 70 6.24 -17.48 4.86
CA SER A 70 7.20 -16.37 4.89
C SER A 70 6.87 -15.29 3.85
N ALA A 71 6.47 -15.68 2.63
CA ALA A 71 6.02 -14.72 1.61
C ALA A 71 4.73 -13.99 2.04
N TRP A 72 3.76 -14.71 2.61
CA TRP A 72 2.56 -14.08 3.18
C TRP A 72 2.85 -13.19 4.38
N ALA A 73 3.90 -13.48 5.17
CA ALA A 73 4.33 -12.60 6.25
C ALA A 73 4.78 -11.22 5.72
N TRP A 74 5.44 -11.17 4.56
CA TRP A 74 5.79 -9.91 3.90
C TRP A 74 4.57 -9.13 3.44
N ALA A 75 3.51 -9.79 2.96
CA ALA A 75 2.25 -9.12 2.65
C ALA A 75 1.63 -8.48 3.91
N SER A 76 1.67 -9.20 5.04
CA SER A 76 1.24 -8.64 6.33
C SER A 76 2.09 -7.46 6.77
N GLU A 77 3.40 -7.51 6.58
CA GLU A 77 4.31 -6.44 6.97
C GLU A 77 4.13 -5.21 6.07
N GLY A 78 3.98 -5.39 4.77
CA GLY A 78 3.67 -4.32 3.82
C GLY A 78 2.37 -3.58 4.18
N MET A 79 1.34 -4.29 4.64
CA MET A 79 0.12 -3.65 5.16
C MET A 79 0.37 -2.81 6.43
N LYS A 80 1.25 -3.25 7.35
CA LYS A 80 1.62 -2.46 8.54
C LYS A 80 2.42 -1.22 8.15
N SER A 81 3.40 -1.37 7.26
CA SER A 81 4.20 -0.25 6.77
C SER A 81 3.33 0.78 6.05
N ALA A 82 2.40 0.34 5.20
CA ALA A 82 1.42 1.23 4.58
C ALA A 82 0.52 1.91 5.63
N ALA A 83 0.04 1.17 6.63
CA ALA A 83 -0.77 1.74 7.71
C ALA A 83 -0.04 2.86 8.48
N ASP A 84 1.21 2.62 8.88
CA ASP A 84 2.05 3.61 9.57
C ASP A 84 2.26 4.86 8.70
N LEU A 85 2.47 4.66 7.39
CA LEU A 85 2.68 5.75 6.43
C LEU A 85 1.43 6.61 6.25
N HIS A 86 0.25 5.99 6.09
CA HIS A 86 -1.03 6.70 6.07
C HIS A 86 -1.26 7.46 7.39
N GLN A 87 -0.93 6.85 8.54
CA GLN A 87 -1.04 7.51 9.83
C GLN A 87 -0.10 8.72 9.94
N LYS A 88 1.14 8.60 9.46
CA LYS A 88 2.12 9.70 9.41
C LYS A 88 1.65 10.82 8.50
N LEU A 89 1.19 10.51 7.29
CA LEU A 89 0.64 11.48 6.34
C LEU A 89 -0.54 12.25 6.94
N GLY A 90 -1.51 11.54 7.54
CA GLY A 90 -2.65 12.17 8.19
C GLY A 90 -2.23 13.13 9.30
N LYS A 91 -1.32 12.69 10.19
CA LYS A 91 -0.77 13.55 11.26
C LYS A 91 0.04 14.73 10.71
N ALA A 92 0.83 14.54 9.66
CA ALA A 92 1.61 15.60 9.05
C ALA A 92 0.71 16.69 8.48
N ILE A 93 -0.38 16.32 7.78
CA ILE A 93 -1.39 17.28 7.30
C ILE A 93 -1.99 18.08 8.48
N GLU A 94 -2.31 17.43 9.60
CA GLU A 94 -2.85 18.10 10.78
C GLU A 94 -1.84 19.07 11.42
N LEU A 95 -0.59 18.62 11.60
CA LEU A 95 0.44 19.33 12.34
C LEU A 95 1.12 20.43 11.54
N GLU A 96 1.37 20.19 10.26
CA GLU A 96 2.22 21.05 9.42
C GLU A 96 1.39 21.98 8.53
N ALA A 97 0.16 21.60 8.15
CA ALA A 97 -0.70 22.45 7.32
C ALA A 97 -1.88 23.06 8.11
N ILE A 98 -2.69 22.23 8.78
CA ILE A 98 -3.95 22.69 9.41
C ILE A 98 -3.69 23.60 10.61
N LYS A 99 -2.86 23.15 11.57
CA LYS A 99 -2.56 23.93 12.78
C LYS A 99 -1.93 25.30 12.47
N PRO A 100 -0.88 25.41 11.64
CA PRO A 100 -0.30 26.70 11.30
C PRO A 100 -1.27 27.62 10.56
N THR A 101 -2.09 27.07 9.65
CA THR A 101 -3.13 27.86 8.95
C THR A 101 -4.12 28.48 9.92
N ASN A 102 -4.65 27.70 10.88
CA ASN A 102 -5.58 28.22 11.88
C ASN A 102 -4.94 29.28 12.79
N GLN A 103 -3.67 29.10 13.17
CA GLN A 103 -2.94 30.08 13.98
C GLN A 103 -2.77 31.41 13.23
N VAL A 104 -2.31 31.36 11.97
CA VAL A 104 -2.13 32.55 11.14
C VAL A 104 -3.46 33.26 10.91
N LEU A 105 -4.53 32.53 10.56
CA LEU A 105 -5.86 33.14 10.36
C LEU A 105 -6.37 33.87 11.61
N SER A 106 -6.19 33.28 12.80
CA SER A 106 -6.59 33.90 14.07
C SER A 106 -5.83 35.19 14.36
N VAL A 107 -4.51 35.20 14.11
CA VAL A 107 -3.67 36.40 14.29
C VAL A 107 -4.05 37.49 13.28
N GLN A 108 -4.24 37.11 12.01
CA GLN A 108 -4.62 38.05 10.96
C GLN A 108 -6.02 38.65 11.18
N GLU A 109 -6.98 37.87 11.68
CA GLU A 109 -8.32 38.37 12.01
C GLU A 109 -8.25 39.49 13.05
N LYS A 110 -7.48 39.30 14.13
CA LYS A 110 -7.30 40.32 15.17
C LYS A 110 -6.66 41.58 14.61
N LYS A 111 -5.61 41.44 13.78
CA LYS A 111 -4.92 42.57 13.16
C LYS A 111 -5.84 43.35 12.21
N ARG A 112 -6.61 42.66 11.36
CA ARG A 112 -7.60 43.29 10.47
C ARG A 112 -8.69 44.03 11.23
N LYS A 113 -9.21 43.47 12.34
CA LYS A 113 -10.21 44.16 13.18
C LYS A 113 -9.64 45.46 13.75
N SER A 114 -8.41 45.45 14.26
CA SER A 114 -7.74 46.66 14.76
C SER A 114 -7.61 47.74 13.69
N LEU A 115 -7.10 47.36 12.51
CA LEU A 115 -6.92 48.26 11.38
C LEU A 115 -8.25 48.86 10.89
N ASN A 116 -9.31 48.05 10.78
CA ASN A 116 -10.64 48.52 10.40
C ASN A 116 -11.18 49.56 11.38
N ASN A 117 -11.03 49.32 12.69
CA ASN A 117 -11.48 50.25 13.71
C ASN A 117 -10.74 51.60 13.63
N GLU A 118 -9.46 51.60 13.28
CA GLU A 118 -8.68 52.84 13.14
C GLU A 118 -9.11 53.66 11.92
N VAL A 119 -9.34 52.99 10.78
CA VAL A 119 -9.87 53.62 9.56
C VAL A 119 -11.27 54.20 9.83
N GLU A 120 -12.15 53.46 10.51
CA GLU A 120 -13.49 53.93 10.83
C GLU A 120 -13.49 55.13 11.77
N LYS A 121 -12.65 55.10 12.81
CA LYS A 121 -12.47 56.24 13.74
C LYS A 121 -12.04 57.50 13.00
N THR A 122 -11.03 57.40 12.13
CA THR A 122 -10.52 58.56 11.38
C THR A 122 -11.49 59.03 10.30
N ALA A 123 -12.22 58.12 9.63
CA ALA A 123 -13.28 58.45 8.69
C ALA A 123 -14.41 59.27 9.36
N ASN A 124 -14.83 58.88 10.56
CA ASN A 124 -15.85 59.57 11.33
C ASN A 124 -15.43 61.00 11.70
N LEU A 125 -14.13 61.24 11.97
CA LEU A 125 -13.61 62.58 12.20
C LEU A 125 -13.72 63.46 10.94
N VAL A 126 -13.42 62.91 9.76
CA VAL A 126 -13.58 63.64 8.48
C VAL A 126 -15.03 64.02 8.25
N ILE A 127 -15.97 63.08 8.45
CA ILE A 127 -17.41 63.32 8.27
C ILE A 127 -17.91 64.39 9.26
N ASN A 128 -17.49 64.32 10.52
CA ASN A 128 -17.85 65.31 11.54
C ASN A 128 -17.31 66.71 11.18
N ASN A 129 -16.03 66.81 10.81
CA ASN A 129 -15.43 68.07 10.38
C ASN A 129 -16.15 68.66 9.16
N TRP A 130 -16.43 67.85 8.14
CA TRP A 130 -17.19 68.26 6.94
C TRP A 130 -18.55 68.87 7.30
N ASN A 131 -19.30 68.22 8.20
CA ASN A 131 -20.58 68.74 8.67
C ASN A 131 -20.44 70.08 9.41
N GLN A 132 -19.38 70.25 10.20
CA GLN A 132 -19.08 71.51 10.88
C GLN A 132 -18.70 72.63 9.89
N GLN A 133 -17.91 72.34 8.86
CA GLN A 133 -17.59 73.28 7.79
C GLN A 133 -18.84 73.76 7.08
N ILE A 134 -19.74 72.85 6.68
CA ILE A 134 -21.01 73.19 6.03
C ILE A 134 -21.89 74.07 6.94
N LYS A 135 -21.95 73.75 8.24
CA LYS A 135 -22.71 74.55 9.21
C LYS A 135 -22.13 75.95 9.38
N ALA A 136 -20.81 76.07 9.50
CA ALA A 136 -20.11 77.35 9.59
C ALA A 136 -20.27 78.18 8.31
N LYS A 137 -20.14 77.56 7.12
CA LYS A 137 -20.38 78.20 5.82
C LYS A 137 -21.78 78.80 5.71
N LYS A 138 -22.80 78.00 6.07
CA LYS A 138 -24.20 78.47 6.05
C LYS A 138 -24.41 79.66 7.00
N LYS A 139 -23.81 79.60 8.19
CA LYS A 139 -23.91 80.66 9.19
C LYS A 139 -23.28 81.97 8.68
N LEU A 140 -22.03 81.89 8.19
CA LEU A 140 -21.31 83.00 7.59
C LEU A 140 -22.14 83.63 6.47
N MET A 141 -22.60 82.83 5.51
CA MET A 141 -23.40 83.30 4.37
C MET A 141 -24.70 84.02 4.77
N VAL A 142 -25.36 83.57 5.84
CA VAL A 142 -26.55 84.26 6.38
C VAL A 142 -26.17 85.60 7.02
N SER A 143 -25.07 85.65 7.79
CA SER A 143 -24.60 86.90 8.39
C SER A 143 -24.07 87.88 7.35
N THR A 144 -23.38 87.43 6.31
CA THR A 144 -22.96 88.26 5.17
C THR A 144 -24.18 88.90 4.51
N LYS A 145 -25.22 88.12 4.18
CA LYS A 145 -26.46 88.67 3.59
C LYS A 145 -27.11 89.74 4.47
N LYS A 146 -27.15 89.53 5.80
CA LYS A 146 -27.67 90.52 6.75
C LYS A 146 -26.79 91.76 6.83
N HIS A 147 -25.47 91.59 6.78
CA HIS A 147 -24.50 92.69 6.78
C HIS A 147 -24.66 93.57 5.54
N GLU A 148 -24.71 92.97 4.35
CA GLU A 148 -24.90 93.69 3.08
C GLU A 148 -26.22 94.46 3.06
N ALA A 149 -27.33 93.86 3.51
CA ALA A 149 -28.61 94.55 3.61
C ALA A 149 -28.54 95.75 4.57
N LEU A 150 -27.84 95.62 5.70
CA LEU A 150 -27.64 96.71 6.65
C LEU A 150 -26.72 97.80 6.07
N PHE A 151 -25.68 97.42 5.35
CA PHE A 151 -24.76 98.33 4.67
C PHE A 151 -25.50 99.18 3.63
N HIS A 152 -26.31 98.56 2.77
CA HIS A 152 -27.16 99.27 1.81
C HIS A 152 -28.16 100.21 2.48
N LEU A 153 -28.76 99.80 3.60
CA LEU A 153 -29.65 100.67 4.38
C LEU A 153 -28.90 101.89 4.91
N VAL A 154 -27.68 101.72 5.42
CA VAL A 154 -26.84 102.84 5.90
C VAL A 154 -26.48 103.79 4.75
N GLU A 155 -26.05 103.26 3.59
CA GLU A 155 -25.71 104.05 2.40
C GLU A 155 -26.89 104.90 1.91
N SER A 156 -28.06 104.28 1.73
CA SER A 156 -29.28 104.96 1.26
C SER A 156 -29.83 106.00 2.25
N SER A 157 -29.50 105.86 3.54
CA SER A 157 -29.96 106.75 4.61
C SER A 157 -29.07 107.98 4.84
N LYS A 158 -27.94 108.12 4.12
CA LYS A 158 -26.92 109.15 4.39
C LYS A 158 -27.42 110.61 4.27
N GLN A 159 -28.44 110.87 3.46
CA GLN A 159 -28.90 112.23 3.14
C GLN A 159 -30.21 112.63 3.84
N SER A 160 -30.90 111.72 4.53
CA SER A 160 -32.30 111.92 4.98
C SER A 160 -32.54 111.69 6.48
N VAL A 161 -31.50 111.40 7.27
CA VAL A 161 -31.64 110.87 8.63
C VAL A 161 -30.90 111.74 9.66
N THR A 162 -31.46 111.85 10.88
CA THR A 162 -30.88 112.68 11.94
C THR A 162 -29.51 112.16 12.41
N GLU A 163 -28.64 113.03 12.93
CA GLU A 163 -27.28 112.63 13.36
C GLU A 163 -27.29 111.51 14.42
N LYS A 164 -28.27 111.51 15.33
CA LYS A 164 -28.47 110.43 16.32
C LYS A 164 -28.82 109.09 15.67
N GLU A 165 -29.69 109.09 14.67
CA GLU A 165 -30.11 107.87 13.96
C GLU A 165 -29.00 107.33 13.06
N LYS A 166 -28.26 108.23 12.40
CA LYS A 166 -27.04 107.91 11.65
C LYS A 166 -26.01 107.23 12.56
N GLN A 167 -25.74 107.78 13.74
CA GLN A 167 -24.82 107.15 14.71
C GLN A 167 -25.32 105.76 15.16
N LYS A 168 -26.64 105.59 15.34
CA LYS A 168 -27.24 104.29 15.70
C LYS A 168 -27.06 103.25 14.59
N LEU A 169 -27.23 103.64 13.32
CA LEU A 169 -27.02 102.77 12.16
C LEU A 169 -25.54 102.38 12.00
N LEU A 170 -24.62 103.34 12.14
CA LEU A 170 -23.18 103.08 12.12
C LEU A 170 -22.74 102.13 13.24
N ASN A 171 -23.28 102.30 14.45
CA ASN A 171 -23.02 101.38 15.57
C ASN A 171 -23.55 99.96 15.29
N LYS A 172 -24.72 99.82 14.65
CA LYS A 172 -25.23 98.50 14.21
C LYS A 172 -24.34 97.89 13.14
N LEU A 173 -23.86 98.69 12.19
CA LEU A 173 -22.98 98.24 11.11
C LEU A 173 -21.66 97.73 11.68
N LYS A 174 -21.02 98.48 12.58
CA LYS A 174 -19.80 98.06 13.30
C LYS A 174 -19.98 96.71 14.00
N LYS A 175 -21.07 96.53 14.77
CA LYS A 175 -21.37 95.25 15.43
C LYS A 175 -21.57 94.12 14.42
N SER A 176 -22.15 94.41 13.26
CA SER A 176 -22.33 93.44 12.19
C SER A 176 -20.99 93.05 11.56
N THR A 177 -20.06 93.99 11.36
CA THR A 177 -18.70 93.73 10.86
C THR A 177 -17.92 92.85 11.83
N GLU A 178 -17.89 93.20 13.13
CA GLU A 178 -17.22 92.39 14.17
C GLU A 178 -17.79 90.96 14.25
N LYS A 179 -19.10 90.81 14.06
CA LYS A 179 -19.74 89.49 13.99
C LYS A 179 -19.32 88.72 12.74
N LEU A 180 -19.21 89.39 11.60
CA LEU A 180 -18.82 88.79 10.34
C LEU A 180 -17.38 88.28 10.40
N GLU A 181 -16.44 89.09 10.91
CA GLU A 181 -15.04 88.69 11.13
C GLU A 181 -14.95 87.44 12.01
N LYS A 182 -15.71 87.38 13.11
CA LYS A 182 -15.74 86.19 13.99
C LYS A 182 -16.29 84.94 13.31
N GLU A 183 -17.30 85.09 12.46
CA GLU A 183 -17.89 83.96 11.74
C GLU A 183 -17.00 83.49 10.57
N ASP A 184 -16.31 84.41 9.92
CA ASP A 184 -15.33 84.16 8.86
C ASP A 184 -14.12 83.40 9.43
N GLU A 185 -13.51 83.92 10.50
CA GLU A 185 -12.39 83.27 11.19
C GLU A 185 -12.79 81.86 11.67
N ASN A 186 -13.98 81.71 12.25
CA ASN A 186 -14.47 80.39 12.65
C ASN A 186 -14.66 79.44 11.44
N TYR A 187 -15.15 79.92 10.30
CA TYR A 187 -15.24 79.09 9.09
C TYR A 187 -13.85 78.73 8.55
N TYR A 188 -12.92 79.67 8.52
CA TYR A 188 -11.52 79.45 8.13
C TYR A 188 -10.85 78.39 9.00
N GLN A 189 -10.95 78.49 10.32
CA GLN A 189 -10.40 77.52 11.27
C GLN A 189 -10.98 76.11 11.07
N LYS A 190 -12.29 75.99 10.78
CA LYS A 190 -12.91 74.68 10.46
C LYS A 190 -12.41 74.10 9.13
N ASN A 191 -12.11 74.93 8.14
CA ASN A 191 -11.45 74.49 6.90
C ASN A 191 -10.02 74.02 7.16
N MET A 192 -9.23 74.80 7.90
CA MET A 192 -7.85 74.44 8.28
C MET A 192 -7.78 73.11 9.03
N ALA A 193 -8.66 72.90 10.01
CA ALA A 193 -8.78 71.62 10.71
C ALA A 193 -9.21 70.47 9.79
N GLY A 194 -9.97 70.76 8.72
CA GLY A 194 -10.40 69.78 7.74
C GLY A 194 -9.26 69.21 6.92
N TYR A 195 -8.32 70.06 6.46
CA TYR A 195 -7.12 69.58 5.75
C TYR A 195 -6.31 68.60 6.62
N SER A 196 -6.05 68.95 7.88
CA SER A 196 -5.31 68.10 8.81
C SER A 196 -6.04 66.77 9.09
N THR A 197 -7.36 66.83 9.33
CA THR A 197 -8.18 65.63 9.59
C THR A 197 -8.23 64.71 8.36
N ARG A 198 -8.33 65.30 7.17
CA ARG A 198 -8.36 64.56 5.90
C ARG A 198 -7.03 63.85 5.63
N LEU A 199 -5.92 64.58 5.76
CA LEU A 199 -4.58 64.01 5.58
C LEU A 199 -4.33 62.85 6.56
N LYS A 200 -4.73 63.00 7.83
CA LYS A 200 -4.61 61.93 8.83
C LYS A 200 -5.38 60.67 8.41
N TRP A 201 -6.60 60.81 7.91
CA TRP A 201 -7.39 59.67 7.42
C TRP A 201 -6.76 59.02 6.18
N GLU A 202 -6.21 59.80 5.25
CA GLU A 202 -5.51 59.29 4.07
C GLU A 202 -4.24 58.50 4.47
N THR A 203 -3.45 59.01 5.41
CA THR A 203 -2.29 58.28 5.97
C THR A 203 -2.70 57.00 6.69
N THR A 204 -3.78 57.02 7.48
CA THR A 204 -4.30 55.81 8.13
C THR A 204 -4.76 54.77 7.10
N LEU A 205 -5.42 55.20 6.01
CA LEU A 205 -5.80 54.31 4.91
C LEU A 205 -4.58 53.69 4.23
N GLU A 206 -3.55 54.49 3.93
CA GLU A 206 -2.31 54.01 3.31
C GLU A 206 -1.60 52.96 4.19
N ASN A 207 -1.49 53.22 5.49
CA ASN A 207 -0.89 52.29 6.44
C ASN A 207 -1.69 50.99 6.57
N CYS A 208 -3.02 51.11 6.59
CA CYS A 208 -3.92 49.97 6.60
C CYS A 208 -3.78 49.13 5.32
N TYR A 209 -3.73 49.79 4.16
CA TYR A 209 -3.51 49.14 2.87
C TYR A 209 -2.20 48.35 2.83
N LYS A 210 -1.08 48.98 3.20
CA LYS A 210 0.23 48.31 3.30
C LYS A 210 0.18 47.12 4.26
N SER A 211 -0.46 47.29 5.41
CA SER A 211 -0.59 46.22 6.40
C SER A 211 -1.40 45.03 5.89
N ILE A 212 -2.50 45.27 5.17
CA ILE A 212 -3.32 44.19 4.59
C ILE A 212 -2.54 43.47 3.48
N LEU A 213 -1.78 44.17 2.65
CA LEU A 213 -0.92 43.56 1.63
C LEU A 213 0.12 42.61 2.24
N GLU A 214 0.79 43.02 3.32
CA GLU A 214 1.76 42.14 3.99
C GLU A 214 1.10 40.90 4.60
N LEU A 215 -0.09 41.04 5.21
CA LEU A 215 -0.85 39.88 5.69
C LEU A 215 -1.21 38.93 4.56
N GLU A 216 -1.54 39.48 3.39
CA GLU A 216 -1.92 38.67 2.24
C GLU A 216 -0.72 37.95 1.62
N LYS A 217 0.45 38.59 1.61
CA LYS A 217 1.73 37.97 1.24
C LYS A 217 2.07 36.81 2.18
N GLU A 218 1.96 37.01 3.49
CA GLU A 218 2.17 35.95 4.50
C GLU A 218 1.22 34.76 4.26
N ARG A 219 -0.06 35.05 3.97
CA ARG A 219 -1.08 34.02 3.70
C ARG A 219 -0.76 33.21 2.45
N ILE A 220 -0.39 33.88 1.35
CA ILE A 220 -0.01 33.21 0.09
C ILE A 220 1.23 32.35 0.30
N GLN A 221 2.25 32.87 0.98
CA GLN A 221 3.47 32.11 1.27
C GLN A 221 3.18 30.87 2.13
N LEU A 222 2.30 30.99 3.12
CA LEU A 222 1.86 29.85 3.94
C LEU A 222 1.19 28.77 3.08
N LEU A 223 0.27 29.15 2.19
CA LEU A 223 -0.40 28.18 1.31
C LEU A 223 0.58 27.49 0.35
N CYS A 224 1.54 28.23 -0.21
CA CYS A 224 2.60 27.66 -1.03
C CYS A 224 3.46 26.65 -0.23
N ASN A 225 3.84 27.01 0.99
CA ASN A 225 4.62 26.12 1.87
C ASN A 225 3.84 24.84 2.21
N ASN A 226 2.55 24.96 2.54
CA ASN A 226 1.68 23.81 2.80
C ASN A 226 1.60 22.87 1.59
N LEU A 227 1.47 23.43 0.38
CA LEU A 227 1.39 22.63 -0.84
C LEU A 227 2.71 21.92 -1.15
N ASN A 228 3.85 22.59 -0.95
CA ASN A 228 5.16 21.99 -1.11
C ASN A 228 5.39 20.84 -0.12
N GLN A 229 5.07 21.04 1.16
CA GLN A 229 5.16 19.99 2.17
C GLN A 229 4.25 18.81 1.83
N TYR A 230 3.00 19.08 1.45
CA TYR A 230 2.08 18.05 1.01
C TYR A 230 2.65 17.25 -0.17
N SER A 231 3.23 17.90 -1.17
CA SER A 231 3.88 17.22 -2.30
C SER A 231 5.06 16.33 -1.87
N GLN A 232 5.88 16.80 -0.92
CA GLN A 232 6.99 16.01 -0.37
C GLN A 232 6.50 14.77 0.36
N HIS A 233 5.46 14.90 1.19
CA HIS A 233 4.84 13.77 1.87
C HIS A 233 4.27 12.75 0.89
N ILE A 234 3.61 13.18 -0.19
CA ILE A 234 3.10 12.27 -1.24
C ILE A 234 4.23 11.56 -1.99
N SER A 235 5.35 12.23 -2.25
CA SER A 235 6.52 11.61 -2.90
C SER A 235 7.13 10.51 -2.02
N LEU A 236 7.39 10.80 -0.75
CA LEU A 236 7.88 9.82 0.23
C LEU A 236 6.90 8.66 0.41
N PHE A 237 5.60 8.98 0.37
CA PHE A 237 4.54 8.00 0.44
C PHE A 237 4.65 6.98 -0.71
N GLY A 238 4.81 7.46 -1.95
CA GLY A 238 4.98 6.62 -3.13
C GLY A 238 6.22 5.70 -3.06
N GLN A 239 7.38 6.25 -2.69
CA GLN A 239 8.64 5.49 -2.60
C GLN A 239 8.55 4.31 -1.61
N THR A 240 7.85 4.53 -0.49
CA THR A 240 7.68 3.48 0.53
C THR A 240 6.76 2.36 0.04
N LEU A 241 5.69 2.69 -0.68
CA LEU A 241 4.81 1.67 -1.27
C LEU A 241 5.55 0.82 -2.31
N THR A 242 6.36 1.44 -3.16
CA THR A 242 7.22 0.72 -4.11
C THR A 242 8.17 -0.23 -3.38
N THR A 243 8.79 0.22 -2.29
CA THR A 243 9.67 -0.63 -1.48
C THR A 243 8.93 -1.84 -0.90
N CYS A 244 7.73 -1.66 -0.36
CA CYS A 244 6.90 -2.75 0.17
C CYS A 244 6.54 -3.75 -0.93
N HIS A 245 6.16 -3.26 -2.11
CA HIS A 245 5.86 -4.11 -3.27
C HIS A 245 7.07 -4.96 -3.69
N THR A 246 8.25 -4.34 -3.82
CA THR A 246 9.49 -5.05 -4.17
C THR A 246 9.85 -6.13 -3.14
N GLN A 247 9.65 -5.87 -1.85
CA GLN A 247 9.90 -6.87 -0.80
C GLN A 247 8.98 -8.09 -0.94
N ILE A 248 7.69 -7.87 -1.20
CA ILE A 248 6.73 -8.95 -1.44
C ILE A 248 7.13 -9.75 -2.69
N HIS A 249 7.46 -9.07 -3.79
CA HIS A 249 7.89 -9.73 -5.02
C HIS A 249 9.16 -10.58 -4.81
N CYS A 250 10.16 -10.04 -4.11
CA CYS A 250 11.38 -10.77 -3.72
C CYS A 250 11.11 -11.96 -2.79
N ALA A 251 10.04 -11.93 -1.99
CA ALA A 251 9.66 -13.06 -1.15
C ALA A 251 8.95 -14.14 -1.97
N ILE A 252 8.11 -13.74 -2.93
CA ILE A 252 7.45 -14.65 -3.88
C ILE A 252 8.48 -15.39 -4.74
N SER A 253 9.52 -14.70 -5.23
CA SER A 253 10.56 -15.35 -6.05
C SER A 253 11.41 -16.38 -5.29
N LYS A 254 11.34 -16.39 -3.96
CA LYS A 254 12.01 -17.36 -3.08
C LYS A 254 11.11 -18.53 -2.67
N VAL A 255 9.86 -18.55 -3.12
CA VAL A 255 8.95 -19.67 -2.86
C VAL A 255 9.42 -20.87 -3.66
N ASP A 256 9.66 -21.97 -2.96
CA ASP A 256 10.16 -23.24 -3.47
C ASP A 256 9.25 -24.34 -2.89
N VAL A 257 8.40 -24.88 -3.75
CA VAL A 257 7.36 -25.83 -3.34
C VAL A 257 8.00 -27.15 -2.94
N GLU A 258 8.99 -27.60 -3.69
CA GLU A 258 9.70 -28.85 -3.49
C GLU A 258 10.41 -28.85 -2.14
N LYS A 259 11.08 -27.74 -1.79
CA LYS A 259 11.70 -27.56 -0.49
C LYS A 259 10.69 -27.57 0.66
N ASP A 260 9.54 -26.94 0.49
CA ASP A 260 8.48 -26.94 1.51
C ASP A 260 7.88 -28.35 1.71
N ILE A 261 7.67 -29.10 0.62
CA ILE A 261 7.21 -30.50 0.68
C ILE A 261 8.27 -31.39 1.34
N GLN A 262 9.54 -31.22 1.01
CA GLN A 262 10.63 -31.96 1.64
C GLN A 262 10.66 -31.75 3.17
N ALA A 263 10.56 -30.49 3.62
CA ALA A 263 10.49 -30.16 5.04
C ALA A 263 9.24 -30.72 5.73
N LEU A 264 8.13 -30.87 5.00
CA LEU A 264 6.93 -31.54 5.51
C LEU A 264 7.15 -33.05 5.68
N VAL A 265 7.74 -33.70 4.68
CA VAL A 265 8.05 -35.14 4.72
C VAL A 265 9.01 -35.45 5.86
N GLU A 266 10.10 -34.70 6.00
CA GLU A 266 11.09 -34.87 7.07
C GLU A 266 10.47 -34.79 8.47
N GLU A 267 9.59 -33.82 8.72
CA GLU A 267 8.92 -33.69 10.01
C GLU A 267 7.94 -34.84 10.28
N SER A 268 7.23 -35.31 9.25
CA SER A 268 6.31 -36.45 9.38
C SER A 268 7.03 -37.78 9.61
N ALA A 269 8.20 -37.96 9.00
CA ALA A 269 8.99 -39.19 9.04
C ALA A 269 9.61 -39.47 10.42
N ILE A 270 9.91 -38.43 11.21
CA ILE A 270 10.49 -38.58 12.56
C ILE A 270 9.54 -39.29 13.54
N SER A 271 8.23 -39.34 13.25
CA SER A 271 7.26 -40.01 14.14
C SER A 271 7.23 -41.54 14.04
N SER A 272 7.83 -42.15 13.02
CA SER A 272 7.80 -43.60 12.79
C SER A 272 9.17 -44.26 12.96
N THR A 273 9.71 -44.28 14.17
CA THR A 273 11.04 -44.89 14.45
C THR A 273 11.03 -46.41 14.58
N GLU A 274 9.87 -47.07 14.58
CA GLU A 274 9.76 -48.53 14.53
C GLU A 274 9.04 -49.01 13.27
N ASN A 275 9.81 -49.23 12.20
CA ASN A 275 9.36 -49.90 10.98
C ASN A 275 9.21 -51.43 11.17
N LYS A 276 8.61 -51.87 12.29
CA LYS A 276 8.32 -53.28 12.56
C LYS A 276 6.82 -53.51 12.43
N SER A 277 6.43 -54.39 11.53
CA SER A 277 5.03 -54.83 11.40
C SER A 277 4.82 -56.09 12.24
N GLU A 278 3.72 -56.10 13.00
CA GLU A 278 3.25 -57.29 13.71
C GLU A 278 2.28 -58.06 12.81
N LEU A 279 2.61 -59.32 12.50
CA LEU A 279 1.81 -60.15 11.59
C LEU A 279 1.47 -61.48 12.26
N LEU A 280 0.19 -61.82 12.23
CA LEU A 280 -0.35 -63.05 12.79
C LEU A 280 0.22 -64.30 12.11
N LEU A 281 0.59 -65.29 12.92
CA LEU A 281 0.89 -66.65 12.46
C LEU A 281 -0.36 -67.52 12.60
N THR A 282 -0.43 -68.59 11.80
CA THR A 282 -1.58 -69.49 11.80
C THR A 282 -1.53 -70.39 13.02
N ASP A 283 -2.47 -70.24 13.95
CA ASP A 283 -2.55 -71.08 15.13
C ASP A 283 -3.39 -72.35 14.86
N TYR A 284 -2.77 -73.52 15.03
CA TYR A 284 -3.43 -74.81 14.84
C TYR A 284 -3.77 -75.46 16.17
N PHE A 285 -4.95 -76.06 16.29
CA PHE A 285 -5.40 -76.70 17.52
C PHE A 285 -4.39 -77.74 18.06
N GLU A 286 -3.81 -78.56 17.18
CA GLU A 286 -2.88 -79.64 17.51
C GLU A 286 -1.51 -79.15 17.99
N GLU A 287 -1.23 -77.85 17.83
CA GLU A 287 0.02 -77.23 18.29
C GLU A 287 -0.05 -76.76 19.75
N ASP A 288 -1.26 -76.63 20.31
CA ASP A 288 -1.47 -76.16 21.69
C ASP A 288 -0.88 -77.16 22.71
N PRO A 289 0.02 -76.74 23.62
CA PRO A 289 0.54 -77.62 24.66
C PRO A 289 -0.54 -78.15 25.62
N LYS A 290 -1.66 -77.45 25.78
CA LYS A 290 -2.80 -77.87 26.63
C LYS A 290 -3.76 -78.84 25.94
N ASN A 291 -3.46 -79.25 24.71
CA ASN A 291 -4.34 -80.10 23.94
C ASN A 291 -4.50 -81.50 24.57
N VAL A 292 -5.76 -81.96 24.71
CA VAL A 292 -6.15 -83.27 25.27
C VAL A 292 -5.84 -84.45 24.31
N MET A 293 -5.56 -84.15 23.04
CA MET A 293 -5.28 -85.13 21.99
C MET A 293 -3.95 -85.85 22.23
N ASP A 294 -3.92 -87.16 21.97
CA ASP A 294 -2.74 -87.99 22.17
C ASP A 294 -1.57 -87.58 21.25
N LYS A 295 -0.33 -87.84 21.71
CA LYS A 295 0.89 -87.39 21.04
C LYS A 295 1.05 -87.94 19.62
N GLU A 296 0.66 -89.18 19.37
CA GLU A 296 0.80 -89.80 18.05
C GLU A 296 -0.21 -89.24 17.05
N ARG A 297 -1.45 -89.00 17.49
CA ARG A 297 -2.46 -88.33 16.68
C ARG A 297 -2.05 -86.89 16.35
N ARG A 298 -1.53 -86.14 17.31
CA ARG A 298 -0.98 -84.79 17.07
C ARG A 298 0.15 -84.80 16.04
N LYS A 299 1.11 -85.71 16.15
CA LYS A 299 2.19 -85.88 15.14
C LYS A 299 1.60 -86.20 13.77
N SER A 300 0.64 -87.12 13.68
CA SER A 300 0.01 -87.53 12.42
C SER A 300 -0.72 -86.38 11.71
N LEU A 301 -1.28 -85.43 12.47
CA LEU A 301 -1.99 -84.26 11.94
C LEU A 301 -1.08 -83.05 11.65
N LEU A 302 0.05 -82.92 12.36
CA LEU A 302 1.03 -81.86 12.11
C LEU A 302 1.89 -82.13 10.87
N LYS A 303 2.27 -83.39 10.61
CA LYS A 303 3.06 -83.79 9.44
C LYS A 303 2.47 -83.30 8.10
N PRO A 304 1.19 -83.53 7.74
CA PRO A 304 0.64 -83.06 6.48
C PRO A 304 0.56 -81.52 6.38
N LYS A 305 0.40 -80.81 7.52
CA LYS A 305 0.41 -79.33 7.54
C LYS A 305 1.81 -78.79 7.28
N LEU A 306 2.85 -79.41 7.84
CA LEU A 306 4.23 -79.11 7.52
C LEU A 306 4.57 -79.42 6.07
N SER A 307 4.11 -80.55 5.53
CA SER A 307 4.29 -80.87 4.09
C SER A 307 3.57 -79.87 3.18
N ARG A 308 2.42 -79.32 3.59
CA ARG A 308 1.76 -78.22 2.86
C ARG A 308 2.60 -76.95 2.90
N LEU A 309 3.04 -76.51 4.08
CA LEU A 309 3.88 -75.32 4.23
C LEU A 309 5.19 -75.45 3.43
N GLN A 310 5.82 -76.63 3.43
CA GLN A 310 7.03 -76.86 2.66
C GLN A 310 6.81 -76.70 1.14
N ARG A 311 5.70 -77.23 0.60
CA ARG A 311 5.32 -77.02 -0.80
C ARG A 311 5.05 -75.56 -1.13
N ASP A 312 4.37 -74.84 -0.22
CA ASP A 312 4.07 -73.43 -0.40
C ASP A 312 5.35 -72.56 -0.32
N ILE A 313 6.31 -72.93 0.56
CA ILE A 313 7.64 -72.31 0.64
C ILE A 313 8.41 -72.55 -0.66
N GLU A 314 8.47 -73.79 -1.15
CA GLU A 314 9.17 -74.10 -2.41
C GLU A 314 8.58 -73.35 -3.60
N LYS A 315 7.25 -73.23 -3.66
CA LYS A 315 6.57 -72.44 -4.69
C LYS A 315 6.94 -70.96 -4.58
N ALA A 316 6.81 -70.38 -3.38
CA ALA A 316 7.13 -68.97 -3.16
C ALA A 316 8.63 -68.65 -3.41
N SER A 317 9.53 -69.58 -3.08
CA SER A 317 10.96 -69.46 -3.39
C SER A 317 11.22 -69.44 -4.91
N LYS A 318 10.55 -70.31 -5.68
CA LYS A 318 10.66 -70.29 -7.15
C LYS A 318 10.07 -69.02 -7.76
N ASP A 319 8.91 -68.58 -7.26
CA ASP A 319 8.28 -67.33 -7.69
C ASP A 319 9.24 -66.15 -7.43
N LYS A 320 9.91 -66.12 -6.27
CA LYS A 320 10.94 -65.14 -5.92
C LYS A 320 12.14 -65.19 -6.88
N GLU A 321 12.71 -66.36 -7.11
CA GLU A 321 13.85 -66.52 -8.04
C GLU A 321 13.51 -66.01 -9.44
N GLY A 322 12.30 -66.30 -9.94
CA GLY A 322 11.83 -65.80 -11.23
C GLY A 322 11.71 -64.27 -11.27
N LEU A 323 11.20 -63.66 -10.19
CA LEU A 323 11.11 -62.20 -10.08
C LEU A 323 12.49 -61.54 -9.93
N GLU A 324 13.45 -62.19 -9.25
CA GLU A 324 14.82 -61.68 -9.09
C GLU A 324 15.52 -61.63 -10.46
N GLN A 325 15.37 -62.68 -11.26
CA GLN A 325 15.88 -62.71 -12.64
C GLN A 325 15.25 -61.62 -13.50
N MET A 326 13.93 -61.42 -13.37
CA MET A 326 13.21 -60.37 -14.11
C MET A 326 13.69 -58.96 -13.74
N LEU A 327 13.83 -58.65 -12.45
CA LEU A 327 14.33 -57.36 -11.98
C LEU A 327 15.79 -57.11 -12.38
N ASN A 328 16.64 -58.14 -12.35
CA ASN A 328 18.02 -58.06 -12.83
C ASN A 328 18.12 -57.84 -14.35
N ALA A 329 17.17 -58.38 -15.13
CA ALA A 329 17.09 -58.13 -16.56
C ALA A 329 16.69 -56.66 -16.84
N PHE A 330 15.78 -56.09 -16.05
CA PHE A 330 15.40 -54.68 -16.17
C PHE A 330 16.54 -53.71 -15.82
N SER A 331 17.39 -54.03 -14.84
CA SER A 331 18.56 -53.21 -14.50
C SER A 331 19.70 -53.32 -15.52
N SER A 332 19.80 -54.45 -16.22
CA SER A 332 20.86 -54.70 -17.20
C SER A 332 20.56 -54.14 -18.60
N ASN A 333 19.28 -53.95 -18.96
CA ASN A 333 18.85 -53.43 -20.26
C ASN A 333 17.76 -52.36 -20.11
N SER A 334 18.15 -51.09 -20.08
CA SER A 334 17.24 -49.94 -19.88
C SER A 334 16.22 -49.73 -21.00
N SER A 335 16.37 -50.41 -22.14
CA SER A 335 15.52 -50.29 -23.32
C SER A 335 14.24 -51.15 -23.28
N PHE A 336 14.11 -52.09 -22.33
CA PHE A 336 13.12 -53.17 -22.39
C PHE A 336 11.89 -53.02 -21.48
N SER A 337 11.84 -52.03 -20.57
CA SER A 337 10.72 -51.89 -19.64
C SER A 337 10.36 -50.42 -19.40
N ASP A 338 9.06 -50.13 -19.32
CA ASP A 338 8.58 -48.85 -18.82
C ASP A 338 8.70 -48.80 -17.28
N ALA A 339 8.78 -47.58 -16.73
CA ALA A 339 8.94 -47.36 -15.29
C ALA A 339 7.77 -47.93 -14.46
N LYS A 340 6.65 -48.25 -15.10
CA LYS A 340 5.48 -48.86 -14.47
C LYS A 340 5.68 -50.36 -14.27
N SER A 341 6.08 -51.10 -15.30
CA SER A 341 6.31 -52.55 -15.21
C SER A 341 7.42 -52.89 -14.21
N GLN A 342 8.47 -52.06 -14.13
CA GLN A 342 9.51 -52.20 -13.12
C GLN A 342 8.96 -52.03 -11.70
N LYS A 343 8.11 -51.01 -11.47
CA LYS A 343 7.49 -50.75 -10.16
C LYS A 343 6.53 -51.85 -9.73
N ASP A 344 5.80 -52.45 -10.68
CA ASP A 344 4.87 -53.54 -10.44
C ASP A 344 5.62 -54.83 -10.08
N ALA A 345 6.72 -55.14 -10.77
CA ALA A 345 7.60 -56.26 -10.44
C ALA A 345 8.28 -56.11 -9.06
N GLU A 346 8.72 -54.89 -8.70
CA GLU A 346 9.26 -54.59 -7.36
C GLU A 346 8.20 -54.80 -6.26
N ALA A 347 6.95 -54.41 -6.50
CA ALA A 347 5.86 -54.60 -5.55
C ALA A 347 5.54 -56.09 -5.34
N LEU A 348 5.50 -56.86 -6.44
CA LEU A 348 5.26 -58.31 -6.38
C LEU A 348 6.42 -59.06 -5.72
N MET A 349 7.66 -58.58 -5.89
CA MET A 349 8.83 -59.08 -5.17
C MET A 349 8.70 -58.86 -3.66
N ASP A 350 8.27 -57.66 -3.23
CA ASP A 350 8.05 -57.38 -1.81
C ASP A 350 6.93 -58.26 -1.20
N GLU A 351 5.82 -58.43 -1.92
CA GLU A 351 4.73 -59.33 -1.53
C GLU A 351 5.21 -60.77 -1.37
N THR A 352 5.99 -61.26 -2.34
CA THR A 352 6.51 -62.64 -2.35
C THR A 352 7.50 -62.86 -1.20
N ASN A 353 8.39 -61.90 -0.92
CA ASN A 353 9.30 -61.95 0.22
C ASN A 353 8.54 -62.01 1.55
N LEU A 354 7.51 -61.16 1.73
CA LEU A 354 6.69 -61.19 2.94
C LEU A 354 5.99 -62.53 3.12
N LYS A 355 5.41 -63.06 2.04
CA LYS A 355 4.76 -64.37 2.05
C LYS A 355 5.73 -65.47 2.46
N LEU A 356 6.96 -65.44 1.93
CA LEU A 356 8.00 -66.41 2.27
C LEU A 356 8.39 -66.33 3.75
N ASP A 357 8.60 -65.12 4.29
CA ASP A 357 8.92 -64.90 5.71
C ASP A 357 7.82 -65.47 6.63
N LEU A 358 6.55 -65.21 6.29
CA LEU A 358 5.40 -65.71 7.06
C LEU A 358 5.28 -67.23 6.98
N LEU A 359 5.48 -67.82 5.79
CA LEU A 359 5.45 -69.27 5.60
C LEU A 359 6.59 -69.96 6.35
N GLN A 360 7.79 -69.40 6.32
CA GLN A 360 8.96 -69.90 7.06
C GLN A 360 8.76 -69.77 8.58
N ALA A 361 8.20 -68.66 9.06
CA ALA A 361 7.85 -68.48 10.48
C ALA A 361 6.81 -69.52 10.95
N ASN A 362 5.77 -69.77 10.16
CA ASN A 362 4.78 -70.82 10.44
C ASN A 362 5.40 -72.23 10.40
N SER A 363 6.28 -72.50 9.42
CA SER A 363 6.97 -73.79 9.29
C SER A 363 7.90 -74.05 10.47
N TYR A 364 8.68 -73.04 10.88
CA TYR A 364 9.53 -73.11 12.06
C TYR A 364 8.73 -73.35 13.34
N LYS A 365 7.63 -72.62 13.53
CA LYS A 365 6.73 -72.78 14.68
C LYS A 365 6.23 -74.21 14.79
N LEU A 366 5.64 -74.73 13.71
CA LEU A 366 5.11 -76.10 13.68
C LEU A 366 6.19 -77.16 13.80
N SER A 367 7.35 -76.96 13.17
CA SER A 367 8.48 -77.88 13.25
C SER A 367 9.05 -77.95 14.67
N SER A 368 9.06 -76.83 15.38
CA SER A 368 9.47 -76.78 16.79
C SER A 368 8.52 -77.57 17.69
N VAL A 369 7.21 -77.45 17.47
CA VAL A 369 6.21 -78.25 18.21
C VAL A 369 6.33 -79.74 17.88
N LEU A 370 6.55 -80.09 16.61
CA LEU A 370 6.75 -81.48 16.21
C LEU A 370 8.02 -82.08 16.82
N ALA A 371 9.13 -81.32 16.83
CA ALA A 371 10.39 -81.75 17.45
C ALA A 371 10.21 -82.01 18.96
N GLU A 372 9.47 -81.16 19.67
CA GLU A 372 9.13 -81.37 21.08
C GLU A 372 8.32 -82.66 21.29
N LEU A 373 7.33 -82.95 20.43
CA LEU A 373 6.55 -84.19 20.50
C LEU A 373 7.37 -85.44 20.17
N GLU A 374 8.38 -85.32 19.31
CA GLU A 374 9.30 -86.38 18.91
C GLU A 374 10.53 -86.51 19.82
N GLN A 375 10.67 -85.64 20.84
CA GLN A 375 11.84 -85.54 21.72
C GLN A 375 13.16 -85.32 20.95
N ARG A 376 13.10 -84.51 19.90
CA ARG A 376 14.22 -84.08 19.06
C ARG A 376 14.64 -82.64 19.40
N PRO A 377 15.90 -82.26 19.09
CA PRO A 377 16.30 -80.86 19.21
C PRO A 377 15.44 -79.98 18.30
N LYS A 378 15.07 -78.78 18.79
CA LYS A 378 14.32 -77.81 17.98
C LYS A 378 15.14 -77.40 16.75
N PRO A 379 14.50 -77.17 15.60
CA PRO A 379 15.19 -76.65 14.44
C PRO A 379 15.82 -75.28 14.76
N SER A 380 16.91 -74.94 14.08
CA SER A 380 17.46 -73.58 14.10
C SER A 380 16.92 -72.81 12.90
N HIS A 381 16.35 -71.63 13.14
CA HIS A 381 15.97 -70.71 12.07
C HIS A 381 16.04 -69.26 12.57
N PRO A 382 16.52 -68.31 11.75
CA PRO A 382 16.62 -66.89 12.13
C PRO A 382 15.30 -66.27 12.59
N CYS A 383 14.16 -66.75 12.08
CA CYS A 383 12.84 -66.22 12.47
C CYS A 383 12.43 -66.55 13.91
N GLY A 384 13.07 -67.52 14.57
CA GLY A 384 12.68 -67.97 15.92
C GLY A 384 12.77 -66.88 16.99
N THR A 385 13.70 -65.94 16.85
CA THR A 385 13.88 -64.79 17.76
C THR A 385 12.87 -63.66 17.51
N CYS A 386 12.12 -63.73 16.41
CA CYS A 386 11.15 -62.72 15.98
C CYS A 386 9.70 -63.15 16.21
N ILE A 387 9.46 -64.34 16.77
CA ILE A 387 8.13 -64.88 17.04
C ILE A 387 7.74 -64.63 18.50
N PHE A 388 6.57 -64.05 18.70
CA PHE A 388 6.04 -63.66 20.00
C PHE A 388 4.66 -64.28 20.20
N LYS A 389 4.26 -64.41 21.46
CA LYS A 389 2.95 -64.93 21.84
C LYS A 389 2.26 -63.95 22.78
N TRP A 390 0.95 -63.80 22.61
CA TRP A 390 0.11 -63.14 23.61
C TRP A 390 -1.10 -64.01 23.93
N LYS A 391 -1.75 -63.74 25.06
CA LYS A 391 -2.95 -64.47 25.49
C LYS A 391 -4.16 -63.55 25.45
N GLU A 392 -5.25 -64.07 24.91
CA GLU A 392 -6.56 -63.45 24.93
C GLU A 392 -7.58 -64.46 25.48
N LYS A 393 -8.03 -64.24 26.71
CA LYS A 393 -8.86 -65.19 27.47
C LYS A 393 -8.18 -66.57 27.53
N GLU A 394 -8.86 -67.62 27.05
CA GLU A 394 -8.34 -69.00 26.99
C GLU A 394 -7.48 -69.29 25.74
N HIS A 395 -7.38 -68.36 24.79
CA HIS A 395 -6.65 -68.56 23.54
C HIS A 395 -5.25 -67.94 23.61
N THR A 396 -4.24 -68.67 23.11
CA THR A 396 -2.88 -68.14 22.93
C THR A 396 -2.68 -67.88 21.45
N HIS A 397 -2.32 -66.65 21.11
CA HIS A 397 -2.07 -66.24 19.74
C HIS A 397 -0.58 -66.07 19.49
N THR A 398 -0.15 -66.43 18.28
CA THR A 398 1.24 -66.27 17.87
C THR A 398 1.36 -65.25 16.73
N TYR A 399 2.36 -64.39 16.81
CA TYR A 399 2.68 -63.43 15.75
C TYR A 399 4.19 -63.30 15.56
N VAL A 400 4.59 -62.73 14.43
CA VAL A 400 5.97 -62.43 14.10
C VAL A 400 6.14 -60.92 13.94
N LYS A 401 7.26 -60.39 14.45
CA LYS A 401 7.69 -59.00 14.20
C LYS A 401 8.68 -58.99 13.04
N ILE A 402 8.28 -58.45 11.90
CA ILE A 402 9.12 -58.35 10.71
C ILE A 402 9.41 -56.88 10.44
N SER A 403 10.68 -56.54 10.24
CA SER A 403 11.07 -55.21 9.77
C SER A 403 10.61 -55.03 8.32
N ARG A 404 9.73 -54.08 8.08
CA ARG A 404 9.17 -53.80 6.75
C ARG A 404 9.45 -52.35 6.41
N PRO A 405 9.95 -52.03 5.20
CA PRO A 405 10.09 -50.64 4.79
C PRO A 405 8.70 -49.98 4.82
N PHE A 406 8.51 -48.97 5.67
CA PHE A 406 7.32 -48.13 5.62
C PHE A 406 7.38 -47.31 4.34
N LEU A 407 6.60 -47.71 3.34
CA LEU A 407 6.58 -47.11 2.00
C LEU A 407 5.88 -45.74 1.98
N MET A 408 6.31 -44.81 2.83
CA MET A 408 6.07 -43.38 2.57
C MET A 408 7.07 -42.82 1.54
N LYS A 409 8.09 -43.61 1.18
CA LYS A 409 9.22 -43.25 0.31
C LYS A 409 8.94 -43.32 -1.20
N ARG A 410 7.68 -43.24 -1.64
CA ARG A 410 7.32 -43.28 -3.08
C ARG A 410 6.74 -41.96 -3.63
N LEU A 411 6.93 -40.84 -2.91
CA LEU A 411 6.76 -39.48 -3.48
C LEU A 411 8.09 -38.86 -3.98
N GLU A 412 9.25 -39.45 -3.65
CA GLU A 412 10.57 -38.89 -4.01
C GLU A 412 10.88 -38.94 -5.52
N THR A 413 10.26 -39.83 -6.30
CA THR A 413 10.60 -40.01 -7.73
C THR A 413 9.69 -39.28 -8.73
N ALA A 414 8.69 -38.52 -8.27
CA ALA A 414 7.83 -37.73 -9.17
C ALA A 414 8.36 -36.31 -9.41
N VAL A 415 9.26 -35.80 -8.56
CA VAL A 415 9.79 -34.42 -8.64
C VAL A 415 11.09 -34.33 -9.47
N SER A 416 11.84 -35.43 -9.62
CA SER A 416 13.17 -35.40 -10.25
C SER A 416 13.21 -35.76 -11.75
N ARG A 417 12.11 -35.59 -12.50
CA ARG A 417 12.13 -35.69 -13.98
C ARG A 417 11.55 -34.44 -14.63
N ALA A 418 12.35 -33.38 -14.63
CA ALA A 418 12.46 -32.49 -15.78
C ALA A 418 13.86 -32.71 -16.40
N PRO A 419 13.99 -32.93 -17.71
CA PRO A 419 15.28 -33.22 -18.32
C PRO A 419 16.11 -31.94 -18.42
N ASP A 420 17.27 -31.95 -17.78
CA ASP A 420 18.36 -31.01 -18.05
C ASP A 420 19.24 -31.58 -19.18
N GLY A 421 19.72 -30.69 -20.04
CA GLY A 421 20.65 -30.98 -21.12
C GLY A 421 20.99 -29.67 -21.84
N GLY A 422 22.23 -29.18 -21.88
CA GLY A 422 23.48 -29.64 -21.30
C GLY A 422 24.50 -28.50 -21.34
N GLN A 423 25.51 -28.60 -20.49
CA GLN A 423 26.56 -27.60 -20.24
C GLN A 423 27.60 -27.50 -21.36
N SER A 424 28.19 -26.31 -21.54
CA SER A 424 29.65 -26.14 -21.59
C SER A 424 30.07 -24.66 -21.48
N ASN A 425 30.85 -24.32 -20.44
CA ASN A 425 31.77 -23.17 -20.40
C ASN A 425 33.20 -23.71 -20.60
N PRO A 426 34.14 -22.88 -21.11
CA PRO A 426 35.15 -22.38 -20.17
C PRO A 426 35.54 -20.90 -20.35
N VAL A 427 36.19 -20.42 -19.29
CA VAL A 427 36.53 -19.06 -18.86
C VAL A 427 37.57 -18.35 -19.75
N SER A 428 37.44 -17.02 -19.93
CA SER A 428 38.55 -16.04 -19.87
C SER A 428 38.05 -14.57 -19.86
N SER A 429 38.88 -13.71 -19.28
CA SER A 429 38.69 -12.36 -18.77
C SER A 429 38.53 -11.19 -19.77
N SER A 430 37.99 -10.08 -19.22
CA SER A 430 38.26 -8.65 -19.51
C SER A 430 37.28 -7.85 -20.41
N SER A 431 36.81 -6.75 -19.80
CA SER A 431 36.47 -5.41 -20.34
C SER A 431 35.46 -5.21 -21.49
N ALA A 432 34.48 -4.36 -21.16
CA ALA A 432 33.84 -3.32 -21.97
C ALA A 432 32.76 -3.69 -23.02
N SER A 433 31.71 -2.85 -22.94
CA SER A 433 30.72 -2.53 -23.98
C SER A 433 29.63 -3.56 -24.29
N GLY A 434 28.40 -3.05 -24.30
CA GLY A 434 27.17 -3.84 -24.31
C GLY A 434 26.81 -4.49 -25.63
N VAL A 435 25.67 -5.19 -25.61
CA VAL A 435 24.64 -5.25 -26.65
C VAL A 435 23.50 -6.18 -26.15
N VAL A 436 22.33 -5.55 -25.99
CA VAL A 436 20.98 -5.97 -26.44
C VAL A 436 20.45 -7.35 -26.02
N GLN A 437 19.51 -7.30 -25.08
CA GLN A 437 18.57 -8.35 -24.73
C GLN A 437 17.51 -8.48 -25.85
N LEU A 438 17.41 -9.65 -26.47
CA LEU A 438 16.47 -9.97 -27.54
C LEU A 438 15.04 -10.11 -26.96
N GLY A 439 14.39 -8.98 -26.70
CA GLY A 439 12.98 -8.88 -26.29
C GLY A 439 12.05 -8.59 -27.48
N ASN A 440 10.75 -8.80 -27.30
CA ASN A 440 9.74 -8.44 -28.29
C ASN A 440 9.80 -6.92 -28.57
N ASN A 441 10.22 -6.52 -29.77
CA ASN A 441 10.48 -5.12 -30.12
C ASN A 441 9.27 -4.39 -30.73
N LEU A 442 8.04 -4.93 -30.60
CA LEU A 442 6.84 -4.29 -31.16
C LEU A 442 5.74 -4.21 -30.10
N CYS A 443 5.11 -3.05 -30.01
CA CYS A 443 3.89 -2.85 -29.24
C CYS A 443 2.83 -2.13 -30.06
N LYS A 444 1.57 -2.29 -29.64
CA LYS A 444 0.41 -1.63 -30.22
C LYS A 444 -0.13 -0.57 -29.27
N ALA A 445 -0.37 0.64 -29.75
CA ALA A 445 -0.99 1.70 -28.98
C ALA A 445 -2.47 1.39 -28.69
N LEU A 446 -2.84 1.38 -27.41
CA LEU A 446 -4.21 1.18 -26.93
C LEU A 446 -5.00 2.49 -26.86
N TYR A 447 -4.28 3.61 -26.66
CA TYR A 447 -4.84 4.94 -26.50
C TYR A 447 -3.98 5.97 -27.27
N PRO A 448 -4.58 7.07 -27.76
CA PRO A 448 -3.81 8.15 -28.36
C PRO A 448 -2.97 8.89 -27.31
N PHE A 449 -1.80 9.37 -27.70
CA PHE A 449 -0.91 10.18 -26.87
C PHE A 449 -0.34 11.35 -27.69
N GLN A 450 -0.47 12.56 -27.15
CA GLN A 450 0.04 13.78 -27.76
C GLN A 450 1.33 14.21 -27.06
N ALA A 451 2.44 14.18 -27.80
CA ALA A 451 3.74 14.68 -27.37
C ALA A 451 3.66 16.16 -26.99
N ARG A 452 4.21 16.50 -25.83
CA ARG A 452 4.32 17.86 -25.28
C ARG A 452 5.75 18.37 -25.30
N GLN A 453 6.73 17.46 -25.39
CA GLN A 453 8.15 17.75 -25.51
C GLN A 453 8.69 17.21 -26.84
N ASP A 454 9.79 17.81 -27.34
CA ASP A 454 10.36 17.47 -28.64
C ASP A 454 10.99 16.06 -28.68
N ASP A 455 11.28 15.48 -27.52
CA ASP A 455 11.79 14.13 -27.33
C ASP A 455 10.69 13.08 -27.11
N GLU A 456 9.41 13.46 -27.14
CA GLU A 456 8.25 12.57 -26.99
C GLU A 456 7.66 12.16 -28.36
N LEU A 457 7.08 10.96 -28.43
CA LEU A 457 6.50 10.38 -29.65
C LEU A 457 4.97 10.44 -29.61
N ASN A 458 4.35 11.06 -30.62
CA ASN A 458 2.90 11.02 -30.79
C ASN A 458 2.42 9.61 -31.14
N LEU A 459 1.29 9.18 -30.56
CA LEU A 459 0.63 7.90 -30.82
C LEU A 459 -0.84 8.11 -31.13
N GLU A 460 -1.37 7.35 -32.08
CA GLU A 460 -2.80 7.13 -32.28
C GLU A 460 -3.19 5.71 -31.88
N LYS A 461 -4.46 5.52 -31.49
CA LYS A 461 -4.97 4.20 -31.11
C LYS A 461 -4.85 3.24 -32.30
N GLY A 462 -4.09 2.17 -32.11
CA GLY A 462 -3.86 1.12 -33.11
C GLY A 462 -2.47 1.14 -33.74
N ASP A 463 -1.68 2.19 -33.52
CA ASP A 463 -0.33 2.31 -34.06
C ASP A 463 0.59 1.20 -33.58
N ILE A 464 1.49 0.75 -34.47
CA ILE A 464 2.51 -0.26 -34.16
C ILE A 464 3.86 0.42 -34.00
N VAL A 465 4.38 0.42 -32.77
CA VAL A 465 5.61 1.11 -32.40
C VAL A 465 6.74 0.10 -32.22
N THR A 466 7.90 0.40 -32.81
CA THR A 466 9.12 -0.38 -32.55
C THR A 466 9.75 0.09 -31.25
N ILE A 467 9.90 -0.79 -30.27
CA ILE A 467 10.53 -0.48 -28.98
C ILE A 467 12.06 -0.59 -29.14
N HIS A 468 12.77 0.47 -28.74
CA HIS A 468 14.24 0.52 -28.71
C HIS A 468 14.78 0.40 -27.28
N GLU A 469 14.08 0.98 -26.30
CA GLU A 469 14.50 0.96 -24.88
C GLU A 469 13.27 0.97 -23.96
N LYS A 470 13.30 0.15 -22.90
CA LYS A 470 12.28 0.15 -21.84
C LYS A 470 12.89 0.71 -20.57
N LYS A 471 12.50 1.92 -20.15
CA LYS A 471 12.93 2.47 -18.86
C LYS A 471 11.99 2.00 -17.75
N GLU A 472 12.54 1.73 -16.57
CA GLU A 472 11.78 1.24 -15.40
C GLU A 472 10.78 2.28 -14.85
N GLU A 473 10.94 3.55 -15.22
CA GLU A 473 10.10 4.67 -14.78
C GLU A 473 8.76 4.81 -15.54
N GLY A 474 8.38 3.80 -16.33
CA GLY A 474 7.09 3.76 -17.03
C GLY A 474 7.04 4.50 -18.37
N TRP A 475 8.19 4.96 -18.87
CA TRP A 475 8.36 5.56 -20.20
C TRP A 475 9.24 4.68 -21.08
N TRP A 476 8.77 4.37 -22.28
CA TRP A 476 9.53 3.61 -23.26
C TRP A 476 10.02 4.52 -24.37
N PHE A 477 11.13 4.15 -25.00
CA PHE A 477 11.65 4.82 -26.18
C PHE A 477 11.45 3.93 -27.39
N GLY A 478 10.90 4.49 -28.47
CA GLY A 478 10.61 3.73 -29.66
C GLY A 478 10.51 4.60 -30.90
N SER A 479 10.10 3.98 -32.00
CA SER A 479 9.94 4.66 -33.28
C SER A 479 8.68 4.25 -34.01
N LEU A 480 8.02 5.25 -34.59
CA LEU A 480 6.81 5.13 -35.41
C LEU A 480 6.97 6.03 -36.63
N ASN A 481 6.74 5.50 -37.84
CA ASN A 481 6.80 6.26 -39.10
C ASN A 481 8.07 7.12 -39.28
N GLY A 482 9.23 6.58 -38.88
CA GLY A 482 10.54 7.26 -39.01
C GLY A 482 10.84 8.31 -37.93
N LYS A 483 9.89 8.63 -37.05
CA LYS A 483 10.11 9.51 -35.88
C LYS A 483 10.44 8.67 -34.64
N LYS A 484 11.36 9.16 -33.81
CA LYS A 484 11.76 8.52 -32.54
C LYS A 484 11.40 9.43 -31.38
N GLY A 485 11.00 8.84 -30.26
CA GLY A 485 10.69 9.59 -29.05
C GLY A 485 10.20 8.70 -27.91
N HIS A 486 10.00 9.32 -26.76
CA HIS A 486 9.49 8.72 -25.54
C HIS A 486 7.96 8.67 -25.55
N PHE A 487 7.40 7.56 -25.08
CA PHE A 487 5.96 7.40 -24.89
C PHE A 487 5.64 6.58 -23.64
N PRO A 488 4.45 6.74 -23.04
CA PRO A 488 4.09 6.02 -21.81
C PRO A 488 3.87 4.52 -22.06
N ALA A 489 4.51 3.67 -21.25
CA ALA A 489 4.35 2.21 -21.32
C ALA A 489 2.90 1.78 -21.10
N ALA A 490 2.17 2.49 -20.23
CA ALA A 490 0.77 2.19 -19.91
C ALA A 490 -0.21 2.41 -21.09
N TYR A 491 0.24 3.05 -22.18
CA TYR A 491 -0.60 3.39 -23.33
C TYR A 491 -0.47 2.36 -24.47
N VAL A 492 0.37 1.33 -24.29
CA VAL A 492 0.69 0.35 -25.32
C VAL A 492 0.58 -1.08 -24.77
N GLU A 493 0.39 -2.04 -25.66
CA GLU A 493 0.39 -3.49 -25.37
C GLU A 493 1.49 -4.16 -26.20
N GLU A 494 2.36 -4.96 -25.56
CA GLU A 494 3.42 -5.69 -26.27
C GLU A 494 2.83 -6.81 -27.14
N LEU A 495 3.30 -6.90 -28.39
CA LEU A 495 2.84 -7.93 -29.30
C LEU A 495 3.69 -9.20 -29.15
N PRO A 496 3.08 -10.40 -29.07
CA PRO A 496 3.82 -11.66 -29.07
C PRO A 496 4.48 -11.90 -30.44
N LEU A 497 5.71 -12.41 -30.44
CA LEU A 497 6.42 -12.86 -31.65
C LEU A 497 5.59 -13.94 -32.37
N LYS A 498 4.92 -13.58 -33.46
CA LYS A 498 4.30 -14.57 -34.35
C LYS A 498 5.38 -15.15 -35.27
N ALA A 499 5.64 -16.45 -35.12
CA ALA A 499 6.35 -17.22 -36.13
C ALA A 499 5.55 -17.19 -37.45
N GLY A 500 6.28 -16.95 -38.55
CA GLY A 500 5.83 -16.47 -39.86
C GLY A 500 4.64 -17.15 -40.54
N ILE A 501 4.07 -16.44 -41.52
CA ILE A 501 3.55 -16.98 -42.80
C ILE A 501 3.62 -15.85 -43.85
N THR A 502 4.52 -16.08 -44.81
CA THR A 502 4.48 -15.78 -46.27
C THR A 502 4.04 -14.42 -46.79
N ALA A 503 5.00 -13.72 -47.41
CA ALA A 503 4.75 -12.86 -48.56
C ALA A 503 4.83 -13.70 -49.85
N ALA A 504 3.82 -13.60 -50.71
CA ALA A 504 3.97 -13.40 -52.16
C ALA A 504 2.59 -13.43 -52.84
N GLN A 505 2.21 -12.31 -53.42
CA GLN A 505 1.38 -12.27 -54.62
C GLN A 505 2.22 -12.76 -55.80
N ALA A 506 1.65 -13.61 -56.64
CA ALA A 506 1.70 -13.58 -58.10
C ALA A 506 0.57 -14.46 -58.64
#